data_AF-A0A5C3M7N8-F1
#
_entry.id   AF-A0A5C3M7N8-F1
#
_cell.length_a   1.000
_cell.length_b   1.000
_cell.length_c   1.000
_cell.angle_alpha   90.00
_cell.angle_beta   90.00
_cell.angle_gamma   90.00
#
_symmetry.space_group_name_H-M   'P 1'
#
loop_
_entity.id
_entity.type
_entity.pdbx_description
1 polymer ?
#
loop_
_entity_poly.entity_id
_entity_poly.type
_entity_poly.pdbx_seq_one_letter_code
_entity_poly.pdbx_strand_id
1 'polypeptide(L)'
;MSRSHEKKNEKVDWMKVAEETVLHDLVYHAITSTRSATINELSTFAMDAARSYAKHAKPGSHSKTKVSEKLVLAELDVAGAIDRLAASSVDIKGDDGCMYSPLEVLGCSLVLEHVKEHLGGLFIETVNPTREDGEKNNDDEICRTIDAAKELGGTISELGRVLERVWRTPSSVTSEDLCLKGYDEEVRALLTALVLYKRVFAAPPEESALLTPHPSLKGKEEEGGMMFELRRALGN
;
A
#
# COMPACT_ATOMS: atom_id res chain seq x y z
N MET A 1 28.17 -11.43 72.94
CA MET A 1 28.30 -12.09 71.62
C MET A 1 27.05 -11.76 70.82
N SER A 2 27.11 -10.74 69.96
CA SER A 2 25.96 -10.31 69.15
C SER A 2 26.30 -10.51 67.68
N ARG A 3 25.64 -11.47 67.03
CA ARG A 3 25.77 -11.75 65.59
C ARG A 3 24.89 -10.77 64.82
N SER A 4 25.54 -9.85 64.10
CA SER A 4 24.89 -8.98 63.12
C SER A 4 24.61 -9.79 61.85
N HIS A 5 23.33 -9.92 61.48
CA HIS A 5 22.90 -10.53 60.23
C HIS A 5 22.86 -9.45 59.13
N GLU A 6 23.86 -9.48 58.26
CA GLU A 6 23.94 -8.63 57.08
C GLU A 6 23.07 -9.23 55.97
N LYS A 7 21.90 -8.61 55.71
CA LYS A 7 21.03 -8.96 54.58
C LYS A 7 21.61 -8.36 53.31
N LYS A 8 22.19 -9.19 52.46
CA LYS A 8 22.53 -8.85 51.08
C LYS A 8 21.25 -8.78 50.26
N ASN A 9 20.93 -7.59 49.78
CA ASN A 9 19.82 -7.36 48.87
C ASN A 9 20.27 -7.73 47.46
N GLU A 10 19.93 -8.94 47.03
CA GLU A 10 20.10 -9.39 45.65
C GLU A 10 19.12 -8.60 44.77
N LYS A 11 19.66 -7.64 44.03
CA LYS A 11 18.91 -6.78 43.12
C LYS A 11 18.55 -7.62 41.90
N VAL A 12 17.40 -8.27 41.94
CA VAL A 12 16.84 -9.03 40.81
C VAL A 12 16.71 -8.06 39.63
N ASP A 13 17.41 -8.39 38.55
CA ASP A 13 17.35 -7.67 37.29
C ASP A 13 16.04 -8.07 36.58
N TRP A 14 14.96 -7.37 36.94
CA TRP A 14 13.62 -7.60 36.39
C TRP A 14 13.56 -7.45 34.87
N MET A 15 14.55 -6.81 34.25
CA MET A 15 14.64 -6.64 32.81
C MET A 15 15.03 -7.96 32.11
N LYS A 16 15.92 -8.74 32.72
CA LYS A 16 16.28 -10.08 32.25
C LYS A 16 15.13 -11.08 32.38
N VAL A 17 14.37 -10.99 33.46
CA VAL A 17 13.21 -11.87 33.71
C VAL A 17 12.08 -11.58 32.72
N ALA A 18 11.90 -10.33 32.30
CA ALA A 18 10.89 -9.96 31.30
C ALA A 18 11.26 -10.39 29.87
N GLU A 19 12.54 -10.38 29.49
CA GLU A 19 12.97 -10.86 28.17
C GLU A 19 12.79 -12.38 28.01
N GLU A 20 13.04 -13.15 29.08
CA GLU A 20 13.02 -14.61 29.04
C GLU A 20 11.59 -15.19 29.01
N THR A 21 10.62 -14.52 29.65
CA THR A 21 9.22 -14.97 29.65
C THR A 21 8.49 -14.66 28.34
N VAL A 22 8.78 -13.51 27.70
CA VAL A 22 8.18 -13.15 26.42
C VAL A 22 8.66 -14.07 25.30
N LEU A 23 9.93 -14.47 25.31
CA LEU A 23 10.48 -15.43 24.35
C LEU A 23 9.84 -16.82 24.48
N HIS A 24 9.57 -17.27 25.71
CA HIS A 24 9.02 -18.61 25.94
C HIS A 24 7.56 -18.72 25.49
N ASP A 25 6.73 -17.71 25.76
CA ASP A 25 5.32 -17.70 25.32
C ASP A 25 5.18 -17.54 23.80
N LEU A 26 6.04 -16.74 23.15
CA LEU A 26 6.05 -16.63 21.68
C LEU A 26 6.39 -17.96 21.00
N VAL A 27 7.36 -18.69 21.56
CA VAL A 27 7.80 -20.00 21.02
C VAL A 27 6.71 -21.06 21.21
N TYR A 28 6.05 -21.11 22.38
CA TYR A 28 4.98 -22.08 22.63
C TYR A 28 3.70 -21.80 21.83
N HIS A 29 3.37 -20.52 21.58
CA HIS A 29 2.21 -20.17 20.77
C HIS A 29 2.45 -20.46 19.27
N ALA A 30 3.66 -20.23 18.76
CA ALA A 30 4.03 -20.58 17.39
C ALA A 30 3.98 -22.10 17.12
N ILE A 31 4.34 -22.93 18.11
CA ILE A 31 4.34 -24.40 17.97
C ILE A 31 2.92 -25.00 17.94
N THR A 32 1.94 -24.35 18.57
CA THR A 32 0.58 -24.89 18.69
C THR A 32 -0.37 -24.43 17.59
N SER A 33 -0.05 -23.34 16.87
CA SER A 33 -1.02 -22.65 16.01
C SER A 33 -1.02 -23.01 14.51
N THR A 34 0.00 -23.66 13.93
CA THR A 34 0.04 -23.82 12.46
C THR A 34 0.41 -25.23 11.97
N ARG A 35 -0.56 -25.87 11.33
CA ARG A 35 -0.42 -27.14 10.61
C ARG A 35 -0.20 -26.85 9.10
N SER A 36 0.86 -26.13 8.73
CA SER A 36 1.39 -26.12 7.34
C SER A 36 2.71 -25.36 7.15
N ALA A 37 3.04 -24.38 7.99
CA ALA A 37 4.33 -23.70 7.90
C ALA A 37 5.42 -24.57 8.54
N THR A 38 6.58 -24.72 7.90
CA THR A 38 7.64 -25.51 8.51
C THR A 38 8.19 -24.76 9.73
N ILE A 39 8.41 -25.45 10.85
CA ILE A 39 8.93 -24.87 12.11
C ILE A 39 10.20 -24.01 11.88
N ASN A 40 10.98 -24.33 10.84
CA ASN A 40 12.17 -23.59 10.43
C ASN A 40 11.88 -22.19 9.86
N GLU A 41 10.78 -22.00 9.13
CA GLU A 41 10.38 -20.70 8.58
C GLU A 41 9.93 -19.76 9.68
N LEU A 42 9.12 -20.26 10.62
CA LEU A 42 8.67 -19.50 11.80
C LEU A 42 9.84 -19.13 12.71
N SER A 43 10.79 -20.05 12.92
CA SER A 43 12.00 -19.77 13.71
C SER A 43 12.88 -18.70 13.03
N THR A 44 12.98 -18.74 11.71
CA THR A 44 13.74 -17.74 10.93
C THR A 44 13.05 -16.37 11.00
N PHE A 45 11.73 -16.33 10.85
CA PHE A 45 10.95 -15.10 11.01
C PHE A 45 11.10 -14.50 12.41
N ALA A 46 10.94 -15.30 13.47
CA ALA A 46 11.10 -14.84 14.84
C ALA A 46 12.51 -14.30 15.11
N MET A 47 13.54 -14.95 14.56
CA MET A 47 14.94 -14.50 14.69
C MET A 47 15.23 -13.22 13.89
N ASP A 48 14.64 -13.06 12.70
CA ASP A 48 14.79 -11.85 11.89
C ASP A 48 14.01 -10.67 12.48
N ALA A 49 12.80 -10.91 13.00
CA ALA A 49 12.03 -9.93 13.77
C ALA A 49 12.82 -9.51 15.02
N ALA A 50 13.26 -10.46 15.85
CA ALA A 50 14.05 -10.17 17.04
C ALA A 50 15.36 -9.44 16.71
N ARG A 51 16.04 -9.79 15.61
CA ARG A 51 17.24 -9.09 15.13
C ARG A 51 16.94 -7.67 14.68
N SER A 52 15.80 -7.45 14.01
CA SER A 52 15.33 -6.12 13.64
C SER A 52 15.11 -5.30 14.91
N TYR A 53 14.29 -5.78 15.86
CA TYR A 53 14.05 -5.14 17.15
C TYR A 53 15.33 -4.87 17.95
N ALA A 54 16.28 -5.81 18.00
CA ALA A 54 17.54 -5.65 18.70
C ALA A 54 18.49 -4.62 18.06
N LYS A 55 18.42 -4.45 16.72
CA LYS A 55 19.11 -3.34 16.03
C LYS A 55 18.48 -2.00 16.39
N HIS A 56 17.16 -1.95 16.58
CA HIS A 56 16.42 -0.74 16.97
C HIS A 56 16.59 -0.37 18.46
N ALA A 57 16.92 -1.33 19.34
CA ALA A 57 17.11 -1.09 20.77
C ALA A 57 18.50 -0.51 21.14
N LYS A 58 19.44 -0.38 20.19
CA LYS A 58 20.75 0.25 20.44
C LYS A 58 20.67 1.77 20.24
N PRO A 59 20.72 2.58 21.31
CA PRO A 59 20.71 4.03 21.20
C PRO A 59 22.04 4.49 20.58
N GLY A 60 22.06 4.76 19.28
CA GLY A 60 23.22 5.34 18.59
C GLY A 60 23.50 4.83 17.17
N SER A 61 22.78 3.80 16.67
CA SER A 61 22.88 3.40 15.27
C SER A 61 21.72 3.99 14.48
N HIS A 62 21.98 5.09 13.75
CA HIS A 62 21.01 5.72 12.85
C HIS A 62 20.83 4.89 11.55
N SER A 63 20.63 3.58 11.63
CA SER A 63 20.12 2.85 10.47
C SER A 63 18.71 3.38 10.22
N LYS A 64 18.53 4.13 9.13
CA LYS A 64 17.22 4.60 8.69
C LYS A 64 16.31 3.38 8.55
N THR A 65 15.44 3.16 9.53
CA THR A 65 14.42 2.11 9.45
C THR A 65 13.58 2.38 8.21
N LYS A 66 13.50 1.38 7.33
CA LYS A 66 12.71 1.45 6.10
C LYS A 66 11.27 1.81 6.44
N VAL A 67 10.65 2.66 5.63
CA VAL A 67 9.24 3.03 5.74
C VAL A 67 8.35 1.79 5.64
N SER A 68 8.68 0.85 4.74
CA SER A 68 7.92 -0.41 4.60
C SER A 68 7.95 -1.27 5.87
N GLU A 69 9.08 -1.32 6.58
CA GLU A 69 9.17 -2.04 7.85
C GLU A 69 8.33 -1.35 8.95
N LYS A 70 8.37 -0.02 9.01
CA LYS A 70 7.54 0.74 9.97
C LYS A 70 6.06 0.52 9.72
N LEU A 71 5.64 0.46 8.46
CA LEU A 71 4.25 0.19 8.06
C LEU A 71 3.79 -1.16 8.63
N VAL A 72 4.56 -2.23 8.35
CA VAL A 72 4.24 -3.58 8.84
C VAL A 72 4.16 -3.62 10.36
N LEU A 73 5.14 -3.04 11.06
CA LEU A 73 5.18 -3.09 12.52
C LEU A 73 4.11 -2.21 13.19
N ALA A 74 3.57 -1.22 12.50
CA ALA A 74 2.52 -0.36 13.02
C ALA A 74 1.13 -1.00 12.87
N GLU A 75 0.89 -1.74 11.79
CA GLU A 75 -0.44 -2.19 11.39
C GLU A 75 -0.69 -3.68 11.63
N LEU A 76 0.37 -4.51 11.62
CA LEU A 76 0.25 -5.94 11.81
C LEU A 76 0.73 -6.38 13.18
N ASP A 77 -0.15 -7.11 13.87
CA ASP A 77 0.25 -7.93 15.00
C ASP A 77 0.92 -9.22 14.52
N VAL A 78 1.54 -9.95 15.45
CA VAL A 78 2.29 -11.17 15.12
C VAL A 78 1.38 -12.24 14.50
N ALA A 79 0.15 -12.36 15.00
CA ALA A 79 -0.82 -13.34 14.49
C ALA A 79 -1.23 -13.01 13.04
N GLY A 80 -1.62 -11.76 12.78
CA GLY A 80 -1.97 -11.28 11.44
C GLY A 80 -0.81 -11.37 10.46
N ALA A 81 0.43 -11.11 10.92
CA ALA A 81 1.63 -11.30 10.10
C ALA A 81 1.80 -12.77 9.67
N ILE A 82 1.58 -13.72 10.58
CA ILE A 82 1.66 -15.15 10.27
C ILE A 82 0.57 -15.55 9.28
N ASP A 83 -0.67 -15.13 9.53
CA ASP A 83 -1.81 -15.45 8.65
C ASP A 83 -1.60 -14.89 7.24
N ARG A 84 -1.10 -13.65 7.13
CA ARG A 84 -0.78 -13.03 5.84
C ARG A 84 0.40 -13.70 5.13
N LEU A 85 1.45 -14.09 5.85
CA LEU A 85 2.55 -14.85 5.26
C LEU A 85 2.08 -16.22 4.76
N ALA A 86 1.20 -16.89 5.50
CA ALA A 86 0.64 -18.18 5.10
C ALA A 86 -0.32 -18.05 3.89
N ALA A 87 -1.09 -16.97 3.81
CA ALA A 87 -1.97 -16.68 2.69
C ALA A 87 -1.22 -16.13 1.47
N SER A 88 -0.03 -15.56 1.66
CA SER A 88 0.80 -15.02 0.60
C SER A 88 1.38 -16.17 -0.23
N SER A 89 0.67 -16.53 -1.30
CA SER A 89 1.23 -17.36 -2.37
C SER A 89 1.98 -16.53 -3.42
N VAL A 90 2.31 -15.27 -3.09
CA VAL A 90 2.76 -14.32 -4.09
C VAL A 90 4.19 -14.66 -4.49
N ASP A 91 4.36 -15.14 -5.73
CA ASP A 91 5.64 -15.32 -6.39
C ASP A 91 6.20 -13.94 -6.78
N ILE A 92 6.45 -13.09 -5.78
CA ILE A 92 7.10 -11.80 -5.98
C ILE A 92 8.58 -12.13 -6.10
N LYS A 93 9.03 -12.40 -7.32
CA LYS A 93 10.46 -12.44 -7.57
C LYS A 93 10.96 -10.99 -7.61
N GLY A 94 11.97 -10.67 -6.79
CA GLY A 94 12.64 -9.38 -6.88
C GLY A 94 13.18 -9.15 -8.29
N ASP A 95 13.23 -7.88 -8.72
CA ASP A 95 13.73 -7.47 -10.04
C ASP A 95 15.19 -7.94 -10.29
N ASP A 96 15.97 -8.07 -9.22
CA ASP A 96 17.35 -8.56 -9.21
C ASP A 96 17.47 -10.09 -9.02
N GLY A 97 16.34 -10.80 -8.91
CA GLY A 97 16.30 -12.21 -8.55
C GLY A 97 16.62 -12.48 -7.08
N CYS A 98 16.78 -11.46 -6.24
CA CYS A 98 16.87 -11.63 -4.80
C CYS A 98 15.50 -12.02 -4.24
N MET A 99 15.53 -12.92 -3.27
CA MET A 99 14.34 -13.31 -2.52
C MET A 99 14.01 -12.18 -1.54
N TYR A 100 12.76 -11.75 -1.54
CA TYR A 100 12.27 -10.82 -0.52
C TYR A 100 12.39 -11.45 0.87
N SER A 101 12.78 -10.63 1.84
CA SER A 101 12.64 -11.03 3.24
C SER A 101 11.14 -11.16 3.59
N PRO A 102 10.77 -11.99 4.58
CA PRO A 102 9.37 -12.10 5.01
C PRO A 102 8.73 -10.76 5.37
N LEU A 103 9.51 -9.84 5.94
CA LEU A 103 9.05 -8.50 6.29
C LEU A 103 8.76 -7.65 5.04
N GLU A 104 9.56 -7.80 3.99
CA GLU A 104 9.29 -7.16 2.70
C GLU A 104 8.08 -7.78 1.99
N VAL A 105 7.86 -9.11 2.09
CA VAL A 105 6.64 -9.75 1.56
C VAL A 105 5.39 -9.20 2.22
N LEU A 106 5.41 -9.05 3.55
CA LEU A 106 4.32 -8.40 4.31
C LEU A 106 4.15 -6.93 3.91
N GLY A 107 5.25 -6.20 3.75
CA GLY A 107 5.25 -4.82 3.28
C GLY A 107 4.62 -4.69 1.89
N CYS A 108 4.95 -5.58 0.96
CA CYS A 108 4.34 -5.64 -0.36
C CYS A 108 2.83 -5.88 -0.26
N SER A 109 2.39 -6.81 0.58
CA SER A 109 0.96 -7.10 0.78
C SER A 109 0.19 -5.90 1.33
N LEU A 110 0.74 -5.20 2.34
CA LEU A 110 0.10 -3.99 2.89
C LEU A 110 0.07 -2.85 1.88
N VAL A 111 1.17 -2.61 1.16
CA VAL A 111 1.21 -1.57 0.12
C VAL A 111 0.16 -1.84 -0.96
N LEU A 112 -0.04 -3.09 -1.37
CA LEU A 112 -1.09 -3.45 -2.33
C LEU A 112 -2.51 -3.15 -1.79
N GLU A 113 -2.77 -3.49 -0.54
CA GLU A 113 -4.04 -3.22 0.14
C GLU A 113 -4.30 -1.70 0.23
N HIS A 114 -3.32 -0.93 0.69
CA HIS A 114 -3.44 0.52 0.76
C HIS A 114 -3.60 1.16 -0.61
N VAL A 115 -2.85 0.72 -1.62
CA VAL A 115 -3.03 1.22 -3.00
C VAL A 115 -4.45 0.98 -3.46
N LYS A 116 -5.03 -0.20 -3.19
CA LYS A 116 -6.41 -0.52 -3.53
C LYS A 116 -7.40 0.41 -2.82
N GLU A 117 -7.23 0.62 -1.52
CA GLU A 117 -8.08 1.52 -0.73
C GLU A 117 -8.00 2.96 -1.23
N HIS A 118 -6.78 3.47 -1.45
CA HIS A 118 -6.55 4.82 -1.99
C HIS A 118 -7.17 5.00 -3.36
N LEU A 119 -7.04 4.01 -4.26
CA LEU A 119 -7.69 4.05 -5.57
C LEU A 119 -9.21 4.01 -5.48
N GLY A 120 -9.76 3.22 -4.56
CA GLY A 120 -11.19 3.17 -4.27
C GLY A 120 -11.71 4.51 -3.78
N GLY A 121 -11.01 5.13 -2.83
CA GLY A 121 -11.31 6.48 -2.33
C GLY A 121 -11.29 7.53 -3.43
N LEU A 122 -10.20 7.55 -4.23
CA LEU A 122 -10.07 8.45 -5.38
C LEU A 122 -11.18 8.23 -6.41
N PHE A 123 -11.61 6.99 -6.63
CA PHE A 123 -12.72 6.69 -7.52
C PHE A 123 -14.03 7.25 -6.98
N ILE A 124 -14.35 7.00 -5.71
CA ILE A 124 -15.57 7.51 -5.06
C ILE A 124 -15.61 9.04 -5.10
N GLU A 125 -14.51 9.70 -4.77
CA GLU A 125 -14.38 11.16 -4.82
C GLU A 125 -14.59 11.69 -6.25
N THR A 126 -14.01 11.01 -7.24
CA THR A 126 -14.13 11.40 -8.65
C THR A 126 -15.57 11.24 -9.16
N VAL A 127 -16.28 10.17 -8.78
CA VAL A 127 -17.66 9.95 -9.21
C VAL A 127 -18.69 10.76 -8.41
N ASN A 128 -18.33 11.20 -7.20
CA ASN A 128 -19.22 11.95 -6.30
C ASN A 128 -18.49 13.15 -5.66
N PRO A 129 -18.20 14.22 -6.43
CA PRO A 129 -17.45 15.38 -5.95
C PRO A 129 -18.22 16.24 -4.93
N THR A 130 -19.52 15.99 -4.73
CA THR A 130 -20.38 16.73 -3.81
C THR A 130 -20.18 16.38 -2.33
N ARG A 131 -19.31 15.42 -2.01
CA ARG A 131 -18.96 15.11 -0.63
C ARG A 131 -17.90 16.10 -0.13
N GLU A 132 -18.35 17.21 0.44
CA GLU A 132 -17.50 18.11 1.25
C GLU A 132 -17.13 17.48 2.62
N ASP A 133 -16.96 16.16 2.70
CA ASP A 133 -16.51 15.53 3.93
C ASP A 133 -15.01 15.78 4.07
N GLY A 134 -14.67 16.71 4.96
CA GLY A 134 -13.34 17.31 5.12
C GLY A 134 -12.29 16.39 5.73
N GLU A 135 -11.88 15.33 5.04
CA GLU A 135 -10.74 14.50 5.42
C GLU A 135 -9.45 14.96 4.74
N LYS A 136 -8.83 16.00 5.31
CA LYS A 136 -7.51 16.55 4.90
C LYS A 136 -6.31 15.68 5.29
N ASN A 137 -6.50 14.42 5.69
CA ASN A 137 -5.42 13.60 6.25
C ASN A 137 -4.94 12.49 5.31
N ASN A 138 -5.55 12.33 4.13
CA ASN A 138 -5.21 11.22 3.23
C ASN A 138 -3.89 11.46 2.47
N ASP A 139 -3.53 12.71 2.20
CA ASP A 139 -2.32 13.03 1.40
C ASP A 139 -1.04 12.45 2.03
N ASP A 140 -0.91 12.56 3.36
CA ASP A 140 0.24 12.02 4.09
C ASP A 140 0.27 10.48 4.09
N GLU A 141 -0.89 9.84 4.03
CA GLU A 141 -1.02 8.39 3.98
C GLU A 141 -0.72 7.84 2.57
N ILE A 142 -1.23 8.50 1.54
CA ILE A 142 -0.89 8.22 0.15
C ILE A 142 0.62 8.39 -0.07
N CYS A 143 1.22 9.49 0.45
CA CYS A 143 2.67 9.71 0.35
C CYS A 143 3.46 8.60 1.05
N ARG A 144 3.07 8.21 2.28
CA ARG A 144 3.71 7.10 3.01
C ARG A 144 3.64 5.78 2.25
N THR A 145 2.50 5.50 1.62
CA THR A 145 2.30 4.29 0.80
C THR A 145 3.19 4.33 -0.45
N ILE A 146 3.29 5.47 -1.13
CA ILE A 146 4.16 5.66 -2.30
C ILE A 146 5.65 5.50 -1.91
N ASP A 147 6.07 6.05 -0.78
CA ASP A 147 7.45 5.93 -0.31
C ASP A 147 7.80 4.49 0.08
N ALA A 148 6.91 3.80 0.80
CA ALA A 148 7.05 2.38 1.09
C ALA A 148 7.16 1.53 -0.20
N ALA A 149 6.32 1.84 -1.20
CA ALA A 149 6.37 1.17 -2.49
C ALA A 149 7.70 1.39 -3.22
N LYS A 150 8.22 2.64 -3.20
CA LYS A 150 9.51 2.99 -3.80
C LYS A 150 10.67 2.24 -3.14
N GLU A 151 10.63 2.05 -1.82
CA GLU A 151 11.65 1.30 -1.07
C GLU A 151 11.63 -0.21 -1.35
N LEU A 152 10.46 -0.80 -1.57
CA LEU A 152 10.32 -2.24 -1.87
C LEU A 152 10.82 -2.62 -3.28
N GLY A 153 10.91 -1.65 -4.19
CA GLY A 153 11.47 -1.86 -5.52
C GLY A 153 10.58 -2.70 -6.44
N GLY A 154 11.14 -3.08 -7.59
CA GLY A 154 10.50 -3.95 -8.59
C GLY A 154 9.11 -3.48 -9.01
N THR A 155 8.20 -4.43 -9.14
CA THR A 155 6.80 -4.19 -9.52
C THR A 155 6.10 -3.26 -8.52
N ILE A 156 6.30 -3.45 -7.21
CA ILE A 156 5.64 -2.59 -6.22
C ILE A 156 6.04 -1.12 -6.36
N SER A 157 7.31 -0.82 -6.67
CA SER A 157 7.78 0.54 -6.96
C SER A 157 7.09 1.15 -8.19
N GLU A 158 6.90 0.37 -9.25
CA GLU A 158 6.17 0.82 -10.45
C GLU A 158 4.71 1.14 -10.13
N LEU A 159 4.06 0.30 -9.33
CA LEU A 159 2.68 0.55 -8.87
C LEU A 159 2.59 1.84 -8.06
N GLY A 160 3.54 2.08 -7.15
CA GLY A 160 3.62 3.33 -6.39
C GLY A 160 3.74 4.56 -7.30
N ARG A 161 4.50 4.47 -8.40
CA ARG A 161 4.60 5.56 -9.40
C ARG A 161 3.31 5.76 -10.19
N VAL A 162 2.59 4.69 -10.50
CA VAL A 162 1.28 4.79 -11.16
C VAL A 162 0.28 5.44 -10.22
N LEU A 163 0.21 5.02 -8.95
CA LEU A 163 -0.63 5.66 -7.93
C LEU A 163 -0.30 7.15 -7.79
N GLU A 164 0.98 7.50 -7.69
CA GLU A 164 1.45 8.89 -7.61
C GLU A 164 0.95 9.73 -8.80
N ARG A 165 1.03 9.19 -10.02
CA ARG A 165 0.54 9.87 -11.23
C ARG A 165 -0.98 9.97 -11.28
N VAL A 166 -1.70 8.91 -10.94
CA VAL A 166 -3.16 8.90 -10.91
C VAL A 166 -3.69 9.91 -9.90
N TRP A 167 -3.05 10.00 -8.74
CA TRP A 167 -3.41 10.93 -7.68
C TRP A 167 -3.09 12.38 -8.05
N ARG A 168 -1.89 12.68 -8.56
CA ARG A 168 -1.46 14.05 -8.89
C ARG A 168 -2.04 14.58 -10.19
N THR A 169 -1.94 13.78 -11.26
CA THR A 169 -2.28 14.18 -12.62
C THR A 169 -2.90 13.00 -13.38
N PRO A 170 -4.18 12.68 -13.15
CA PRO A 170 -4.81 11.49 -13.72
C PRO A 170 -4.75 11.40 -15.25
N SER A 171 -4.73 12.54 -15.94
CA SER A 171 -4.63 12.62 -17.40
C SER A 171 -3.28 12.17 -17.96
N SER A 172 -2.25 12.08 -17.11
CA SER A 172 -0.89 11.66 -17.51
C SER A 172 -0.70 10.14 -17.58
N VAL A 173 -1.69 9.37 -17.12
CA VAL A 173 -1.63 7.90 -17.09
C VAL A 173 -1.93 7.36 -18.47
N THR A 174 -1.06 6.51 -19.02
CA THR A 174 -1.19 5.94 -20.37
C THR A 174 -1.76 4.52 -20.32
N SER A 175 -2.08 3.94 -21.48
CA SER A 175 -2.53 2.54 -21.58
C SER A 175 -1.46 1.55 -21.13
N GLU A 176 -0.18 1.87 -21.33
CA GLU A 176 0.94 1.02 -20.94
C GLU A 176 1.01 0.89 -19.41
N ASP A 177 0.72 1.96 -18.68
CA ASP A 177 0.67 1.99 -17.22
C ASP A 177 -0.43 1.10 -16.63
N LEU A 178 -1.49 0.82 -17.41
CA LEU A 178 -2.59 -0.06 -17.02
C LEU A 178 -2.31 -1.54 -17.36
N CYS A 179 -1.32 -1.81 -18.21
CA CYS A 179 -0.91 -3.15 -18.64
C CYS A 179 0.17 -3.77 -17.74
N LEU A 180 0.41 -3.17 -16.57
CA LEU A 180 1.31 -3.66 -15.54
C LEU A 180 0.99 -5.13 -15.18
N LYS A 181 1.97 -6.02 -15.38
CA LYS A 181 1.84 -7.46 -15.14
C LYS A 181 2.24 -7.80 -13.70
N GLY A 182 1.56 -8.79 -13.11
CA GLY A 182 1.95 -9.35 -11.81
C GLY A 182 1.36 -8.65 -10.58
N TYR A 183 0.31 -7.85 -10.75
CA TYR A 183 -0.44 -7.25 -9.64
C TYR A 183 -1.83 -7.86 -9.52
N ASP A 184 -2.46 -7.58 -8.39
CA ASP A 184 -3.85 -7.89 -8.13
C ASP A 184 -4.76 -7.37 -9.28
N GLU A 185 -5.60 -8.26 -9.80
CA GLU A 185 -6.52 -7.94 -10.90
C GLU A 185 -7.48 -6.81 -10.53
N GLU A 186 -7.83 -6.71 -9.25
CA GLU A 186 -8.72 -5.69 -8.71
C GLU A 186 -8.07 -4.31 -8.72
N VAL A 187 -6.78 -4.21 -8.33
CA VAL A 187 -6.02 -2.95 -8.41
C VAL A 187 -5.96 -2.45 -9.85
N ARG A 188 -5.69 -3.35 -10.80
CA ARG A 188 -5.68 -3.01 -12.24
C ARG A 188 -7.07 -2.59 -12.74
N ALA A 189 -8.12 -3.27 -12.30
CA ALA A 189 -9.49 -2.91 -12.65
C ALA A 189 -9.87 -1.52 -12.12
N LEU A 190 -9.51 -1.20 -10.86
CA LEU A 190 -9.73 0.11 -10.24
C LEU A 190 -8.96 1.23 -10.97
N LEU A 191 -7.68 1.01 -11.26
CA LEU A 191 -6.87 1.95 -12.05
C LEU A 191 -7.52 2.23 -13.40
N THR A 192 -7.93 1.17 -14.10
CA THR A 192 -8.56 1.27 -15.42
C THR A 192 -9.88 2.03 -15.34
N ALA A 193 -10.75 1.68 -14.38
CA ALA A 193 -12.04 2.33 -14.18
C ALA A 193 -11.87 3.82 -13.86
N LEU A 194 -10.94 4.18 -12.98
CA LEU A 194 -10.66 5.56 -12.59
C LEU A 194 -10.15 6.40 -13.77
N VAL A 195 -9.19 5.88 -14.53
CA VAL A 195 -8.64 6.57 -15.71
C VAL A 195 -9.70 6.72 -16.79
N LEU A 196 -10.49 5.68 -17.09
CA LEU A 196 -11.56 5.74 -18.08
C LEU A 196 -12.64 6.72 -17.66
N TYR A 197 -13.08 6.70 -16.40
CA TYR A 197 -14.07 7.63 -15.89
C TYR A 197 -13.59 9.07 -16.04
N LYS A 198 -12.37 9.38 -15.60
CA LYS A 198 -11.81 10.73 -15.76
C LYS A 198 -11.67 11.12 -17.23
N ARG A 199 -11.28 10.23 -18.14
CA ARG A 199 -11.21 10.57 -19.57
C ARG A 199 -12.58 10.87 -20.20
N VAL A 200 -13.61 10.12 -19.81
CA VAL A 200 -14.97 10.29 -20.33
C VAL A 200 -15.64 11.54 -19.75
N PHE A 201 -15.43 11.83 -18.46
CA PHE A 201 -16.17 12.87 -17.73
C PHE A 201 -15.35 14.12 -17.36
N ALA A 202 -14.02 14.08 -17.38
CA ALA A 202 -13.16 15.23 -17.05
C ALA A 202 -12.74 16.05 -18.28
N ALA A 203 -13.22 15.74 -19.47
CA ALA A 203 -13.17 16.66 -20.60
C ALA A 203 -14.27 17.72 -20.41
N PRO A 204 -13.96 18.98 -20.03
CA PRO A 204 -14.89 20.05 -20.32
C PRO A 204 -15.05 20.10 -21.85
N PRO A 205 -16.26 20.32 -22.38
CA PRO A 205 -16.38 20.71 -23.76
C PRO A 205 -15.62 22.04 -23.90
N GLU A 206 -14.51 22.04 -24.61
CA GLU A 206 -13.93 23.24 -25.20
C GLU A 206 -14.86 23.81 -26.31
N GLU A 207 -16.18 23.77 -26.11
CA GLU A 207 -17.19 24.41 -26.97
C GLU A 207 -17.51 25.84 -26.52
N SER A 208 -16.83 26.38 -25.51
CA SER A 208 -17.00 27.78 -25.08
C SER A 208 -15.88 28.72 -25.55
N ALA A 209 -14.89 28.24 -26.32
CA ALA A 209 -13.79 29.08 -26.82
C ALA A 209 -13.99 29.66 -28.24
N LEU A 210 -15.13 29.43 -28.91
CA LEU A 210 -15.40 29.94 -30.26
C LEU A 210 -16.79 30.60 -30.44
N LEU A 211 -17.32 31.28 -29.42
CA LEU A 211 -18.37 32.30 -29.61
C LEU A 211 -17.76 33.71 -29.68
N THR A 212 -16.72 33.86 -30.50
CA THR A 212 -16.53 35.13 -31.21
C THR A 212 -17.55 35.17 -32.34
N PRO A 213 -18.44 36.17 -32.41
CA PRO A 213 -19.37 36.29 -33.52
C PRO A 213 -18.54 36.67 -34.75
N HIS A 214 -18.32 35.74 -35.68
CA HIS A 214 -17.81 36.05 -37.01
C HIS A 214 -18.84 35.69 -38.08
N PRO A 215 -18.89 36.47 -39.17
CA PRO A 215 -20.11 36.73 -39.94
C PRO A 215 -20.41 35.62 -40.95
N SER A 216 -21.72 35.38 -41.15
CA SER A 216 -22.36 34.81 -42.35
C SER A 216 -21.49 34.04 -43.34
N LEU A 217 -21.58 32.72 -43.33
CA LEU A 217 -21.34 31.91 -44.52
C LEU A 217 -22.38 30.79 -44.65
N LYS A 218 -23.23 30.95 -45.66
CA LYS A 218 -24.17 29.95 -46.17
C LYS A 218 -23.39 28.77 -46.77
N GLY A 219 -23.75 27.53 -46.44
CA GLY A 219 -23.31 26.37 -47.20
C GLY A 219 -23.59 24.99 -46.60
N LYS A 220 -24.79 24.46 -46.89
CA LYS A 220 -25.18 23.04 -47.09
C LYS A 220 -24.63 21.92 -46.19
N GLU A 221 -25.55 21.39 -45.38
CA GLU A 221 -25.88 19.98 -45.07
C GLU A 221 -25.02 18.86 -45.70
N GLU A 222 -24.41 18.02 -44.84
CA GLU A 222 -24.64 16.55 -44.71
C GLU A 222 -23.50 15.91 -43.89
N GLU A 223 -23.68 15.76 -42.56
CA GLU A 223 -23.06 14.65 -41.81
C GLU A 223 -23.75 14.47 -40.43
N GLY A 224 -25.07 14.31 -40.46
CA GLY A 224 -25.83 13.81 -39.32
C GLY A 224 -25.93 12.29 -39.42
N GLY A 225 -25.35 11.55 -38.49
CA GLY A 225 -25.50 10.10 -38.48
C GLY A 225 -25.22 9.48 -37.12
N MET A 226 -23.96 9.39 -36.71
CA MET A 226 -23.62 8.51 -35.59
C MET A 226 -23.60 9.20 -34.22
N MET A 227 -23.07 10.42 -34.14
CA MET A 227 -22.87 11.09 -32.85
C MET A 227 -24.17 11.67 -32.26
N PHE A 228 -25.18 11.87 -33.11
CA PHE A 228 -26.50 12.34 -32.68
C PHE A 228 -27.36 11.18 -32.16
N GLU A 229 -27.26 10.00 -32.77
CA GLU A 229 -27.96 8.81 -32.28
C GLU A 229 -27.42 8.33 -30.92
N LEU A 230 -26.11 8.42 -30.69
CA LEU A 230 -25.51 8.03 -29.41
C LEU A 230 -25.96 8.96 -28.27
N ARG A 231 -26.06 10.26 -28.52
CA ARG A 231 -26.57 11.24 -27.55
C ARG A 231 -28.05 11.01 -27.23
N ARG A 232 -28.86 10.73 -28.25
CA ARG A 232 -30.28 10.44 -28.09
C ARG A 232 -30.54 9.13 -27.32
N ALA A 233 -29.71 8.10 -27.51
CA ALA A 233 -29.83 6.83 -26.79
C ALA A 233 -29.51 6.95 -25.29
N LEU A 234 -28.69 7.92 -24.91
CA LEU A 234 -28.24 8.16 -23.54
C LEU A 234 -29.12 9.16 -22.76
N GLY A 235 -30.22 9.63 -23.36
CA GLY A 235 -31.23 10.44 -22.66
C GLY A 235 -30.87 11.90 -22.43
N ASN A 236 -29.93 12.45 -23.20
CA ASN A 236 -29.69 13.90 -23.31
C ASN A 236 -30.46 14.51 -24.49
#